data_AF-A0A6A5VM99-F1
#
_entry.id   AF-A0A6A5VM99-F1
#
_cell.length_a   1.000
_cell.length_b   1.000
_cell.length_c   1.000
_cell.angle_alpha   90.00
_cell.angle_beta   90.00
_cell.angle_gamma   90.00
#
_symmetry.space_group_name_H-M   'P 1'
#
loop_
_entity.id
_entity.type
_entity.pdbx_description
1 polymer ?
#
loop_
_entity_poly.entity_id
_entity_poly.type
_entity_poly.pdbx_seq_one_letter_code
_entity_poly.pdbx_strand_id
1 'polypeptide(L)' 'NPYVLAYQYKHYMEEIARHRPASTVHNEVNPYYERLLANHENPPEDTNDNLSRAVRYAKKLHECFYETSQVDMIVAILD' A
#
# COMPACT_ATOMS: atom_id res chain seq x y z
N ASN A 1 -0.78 15.39 -6.09
CA ASN A 1 -1.56 15.16 -4.87
C ASN A 1 -0.94 13.95 -4.16
N PRO A 2 -0.35 14.09 -2.96
CA PRO A 2 0.33 13.00 -2.26
C PRO A 2 -0.60 11.80 -1.97
N TYR A 3 -1.90 12.06 -1.78
CA TYR A 3 -2.92 11.02 -1.62
C TYR A 3 -3.11 10.19 -2.90
N VAL A 4 -3.09 10.85 -4.06
CA VAL A 4 -3.18 10.17 -5.36
C VAL A 4 -1.94 9.32 -5.61
N LEU A 5 -0.75 9.83 -5.26
CA LEU A 5 0.50 9.06 -5.32
C LEU A 5 0.45 7.84 -4.40
N ALA A 6 -0.03 7.98 -3.16
CA ALA A 6 -0.12 6.86 -2.23
C ALA A 6 -1.09 5.75 -2.67
N TYR A 7 -2.09 6.05 -3.50
CA TYR A 7 -3.01 5.05 -4.06
C TYR A 7 -2.60 4.51 -5.43
N GLN A 8 -1.79 5.26 -6.18
CA GLN A 8 -1.39 4.93 -7.54
C GLN A 8 0.08 4.57 -7.65
N TYR A 9 0.83 4.49 -6.54
CA TYR A 9 2.27 4.30 -6.57
C TYR A 9 2.64 3.00 -7.31
N LYS A 10 1.94 1.90 -7.02
CA LYS A 10 2.14 0.64 -7.74
C LYS A 10 1.92 0.80 -9.25
N HIS A 11 0.82 1.42 -9.66
CA HIS A 11 0.53 1.67 -11.08
C HIS A 11 1.55 2.60 -11.75
N TYR A 12 1.98 3.63 -11.02
CA TYR A 12 3.03 4.55 -11.47
C TYR A 12 4.35 3.80 -11.70
N MET A 13 4.74 2.93 -10.77
CA MET A 13 5.96 2.12 -10.91
C MET A 13 5.84 1.08 -12.02
N GLU A 14 4.66 0.46 -12.21
CA GLU A 14 4.36 -0.42 -13.35
C GLU A 14 4.47 0.32 -14.68
N GLU A 15 3.98 1.56 -14.76
CA GLU A 15 4.07 2.39 -15.95
C GLU A 15 5.52 2.80 -16.25
N ILE A 16 6.30 3.19 -15.23
CA ILE A 16 7.74 3.45 -15.38
C ILE A 16 8.46 2.20 -15.88
N ALA A 17 8.16 1.04 -15.29
CA ALA A 17 8.80 -0.22 -15.66
C ALA A 17 8.54 -0.65 -17.10
N ARG A 18 7.43 -0.21 -17.72
CA ARG A 18 7.15 -0.45 -19.14
C ARG A 18 8.02 0.40 -20.08
N HIS A 19 8.49 1.56 -19.62
CA HIS A 19 9.18 2.54 -20.47
C HIS A 19 10.68 2.65 -20.16
N ARG A 20 11.15 2.04 -19.07
CA ARG A 20 12.54 2.14 -18.62
C ARG A 20 13.15 0.77 -18.29
N PRO A 21 14.48 0.63 -18.40
CA PRO A 21 15.17 -0.60 -17.97
C PRO A 21 14.93 -0.90 -16.49
N ALA A 22 14.78 -2.17 -16.13
CA ALA A 22 14.51 -2.60 -14.75
C ALA A 22 15.55 -2.11 -13.72
N SER A 23 16.81 -1.96 -14.14
CA SER A 23 17.89 -1.39 -13.31
C SER A 23 17.66 0.07 -12.92
N THR A 24 16.91 0.83 -13.72
CA THR A 24 16.57 2.23 -13.44
C THR A 24 15.37 2.29 -12.49
N VAL A 25 14.38 1.44 -12.71
CA VAL A 25 13.17 1.32 -11.87
C VAL A 25 13.56 1.01 -10.42
N HIS A 26 14.47 0.05 -10.21
CA HIS A 26 14.85 -0.38 -8.87
C HIS A 26 15.49 0.74 -8.02
N ASN A 27 16.19 1.68 -8.67
CA ASN A 27 16.77 2.86 -8.00
C ASN A 27 15.75 4.00 -7.80
N GLU A 28 14.60 3.95 -8.46
CA GLU A 28 13.51 4.94 -8.36
C GLU A 28 12.39 4.49 -7.40
N VAL A 29 12.47 3.25 -6.89
CA VAL A 29 11.57 2.76 -5.84
C VAL A 29 11.82 3.55 -4.55
N ASN A 30 10.75 4.12 -4.00
CA ASN A 30 10.73 4.80 -2.73
C ASN A 30 10.14 3.84 -1.68
N PRO A 31 10.96 3.35 -0.73
CA PRO A 31 10.52 2.37 0.28
C PRO A 31 9.35 2.84 1.14
N TYR A 32 9.17 4.15 1.30
CA TYR A 32 8.05 4.70 2.05
C TYR A 32 6.71 4.29 1.43
N TYR A 33 6.55 4.51 0.12
CA TYR A 33 5.28 4.23 -0.55
C TYR A 33 4.99 2.73 -0.65
N GLU A 34 6.02 1.87 -0.75
CA GLU A 34 5.83 0.41 -0.73
C GLU A 34 5.27 -0.10 0.59
N ARG A 35 5.56 0.57 1.70
CA ARG A 35 5.08 0.17 3.03
C ARG A 35 3.65 0.62 3.32
N LEU A 36 3.09 1.51 2.51
CA LEU A 36 1.74 2.02 2.71
C LEU A 36 0.72 0.92 2.40
N LEU A 37 -0.18 0.66 3.35
CA LEU A 37 -1.28 -0.30 3.19
C LEU A 37 -2.19 0.05 2.01
N ALA A 38 -2.25 1.31 1.60
CA ALA A 38 -2.98 1.75 0.41
C ALA A 38 -2.46 1.10 -0.89
N ASN A 39 -1.16 0.79 -0.98
CA ASN A 39 -0.53 0.18 -2.14
C ASN A 39 -0.57 -1.36 -2.14
N HIS A 40 -1.04 -1.98 -1.05
CA HIS A 40 -1.30 -3.41 -1.02
C HIS A 40 -2.51 -3.77 -1.88
N GLU A 41 -2.55 -4.99 -2.41
CA GLU A 41 -3.75 -5.48 -3.09
C GLU A 41 -4.94 -5.57 -2.14
N ASN A 42 -6.16 -5.44 -2.67
CA ASN A 42 -7.34 -5.68 -1.86
C ASN A 42 -7.36 -7.16 -1.46
N PRO A 43 -7.28 -7.49 -0.16
CA PRO A 43 -7.34 -8.87 0.27
C PRO A 43 -8.75 -9.44 0.03
N PRO A 44 -8.89 -10.76 -0.19
CA PRO A 44 -10.20 -11.42 -0.26
C PRO A 44 -11.02 -11.14 0.99
N GLU A 45 -12.35 -11.01 0.86
CA GLU A 45 -13.24 -10.68 2.00
C GLU A 45 -13.15 -11.72 3.13
N ASP A 46 -12.91 -12.98 2.79
CA ASP A 46 -12.90 -14.08 3.76
C ASP A 46 -11.56 -14.22 4.50
N THR A 47 -10.51 -13.51 4.09
CA THR A 47 -9.20 -13.61 4.73
C THR A 47 -9.17 -12.80 6.02
N ASN A 48 -8.91 -13.44 7.17
CA ASN A 48 -9.01 -12.78 8.49
C ASN A 48 -7.66 -12.52 9.18
N ASP A 49 -6.54 -12.56 8.43
CA ASP A 49 -5.25 -12.19 9.01
C ASP A 49 -5.17 -10.67 9.30
N ASN A 50 -4.30 -10.30 10.24
CA ASN A 50 -4.16 -8.93 10.71
C ASN A 50 -3.84 -7.94 9.58
N LEU A 51 -2.99 -8.31 8.63
CA LEU A 51 -2.65 -7.45 7.49
C LEU A 51 -3.87 -7.23 6.60
N SER A 52 -4.61 -8.29 6.26
CA SER A 52 -5.83 -8.18 5.45
C SER A 52 -6.90 -7.31 6.12
N ARG A 53 -7.07 -7.45 7.45
CA ARG A 53 -7.97 -6.59 8.24
C ARG A 53 -7.52 -5.12 8.20
N ALA A 54 -6.24 -4.86 8.42
CA ALA A 54 -5.68 -3.51 8.40
C ALA A 54 -5.75 -2.84 7.02
N VAL A 55 -5.46 -3.58 5.93
CA VAL A 55 -5.57 -3.08 4.56
C VAL A 55 -7.01 -2.68 4.23
N ARG A 56 -8.00 -3.51 4.58
CA ARG A 56 -9.42 -3.17 4.38
C ARG A 56 -9.85 -1.95 5.17
N TYR A 57 -9.40 -1.84 6.41
CA TYR A 57 -9.66 -0.66 7.23
C TYR A 57 -9.08 0.62 6.59
N ALA A 58 -7.79 0.61 6.26
CA ALA A 58 -7.10 1.75 5.65
C ALA A 58 -7.77 2.19 4.35
N LYS A 59 -8.16 1.24 3.50
CA LYS A 59 -8.82 1.55 2.22
C LYS A 59 -10.27 2.02 2.37
N LYS A 60 -11.02 1.47 3.34
CA LYS A 60 -12.40 1.89 3.62
C LYS A 60 -12.49 3.32 4.13
N LEU A 61 -11.52 3.76 4.92
CA LEU A 61 -11.47 5.12 5.47
C LEU A 61 -10.70 6.12 4.61
N HIS A 62 -10.20 5.69 3.45
CA HIS A 62 -9.31 6.49 2.62
C HIS A 62 -8.02 6.97 3.33
N GLU A 63 -7.59 6.26 4.37
CA GLU A 63 -6.40 6.59 5.16
C GLU A 63 -5.15 6.02 4.51
N CYS A 64 -4.62 6.77 3.55
CA CYS A 64 -3.50 6.35 2.72
C CYS A 64 -2.12 6.38 3.38
N PHE A 65 -2.03 6.79 4.64
CA PHE A 65 -0.75 6.97 5.35
C PHE A 65 -0.41 5.81 6.29
N TYR A 66 -1.32 4.86 6.50
CA TYR A 66 -1.02 3.71 7.34
C TYR A 66 0.03 2.82 6.69
N GLU A 67 1.05 2.48 7.47
CA GLU A 67 2.12 1.57 7.08
C GLU A 67 1.89 0.15 7.60
N THR A 68 2.58 -0.82 6.99
CA THR A 68 2.65 -2.21 7.50
C THR A 68 3.12 -2.31 8.95
N SER A 69 3.95 -1.38 9.42
CA SER A 69 4.39 -1.30 10.82
C SER A 69 3.28 -0.97 11.81
N GLN A 70 2.14 -0.46 11.33
CA GLN A 70 0.99 -0.04 12.14
C GLN A 70 -0.14 -1.07 12.14
N VAL A 71 0.05 -2.23 11.52
CA VAL A 71 -0.97 -3.30 11.42
C VAL A 71 -1.49 -3.69 12.80
N ASP A 72 -0.62 -3.95 13.77
CA ASP A 72 -1.02 -4.37 15.12
C ASP A 72 -1.81 -3.27 15.86
N MET A 73 -1.42 -2.00 15.68
CA MET A 73 -2.16 -0.86 16.22
C MET A 73 -3.57 -0.77 15.61
N ILE A 74 -3.70 -0.95 14.30
CA ILE A 74 -4.98 -0.92 13.61
C ILE A 74 -5.86 -2.09 14.06
N VAL A 75 -5.29 -3.29 14.18
CA VAL A 75 -6.03 -4.47 14.67
C VAL A 75 -6.54 -4.24 16.10
N ALA A 76 -5.73 -3.64 16.97
CA ALA A 76 -6.16 -3.29 18.33
C ALA A 76 -7.27 -2.21 18.39
N ILE A 77 -7.45 -1.40 17.33
CA ILE A 77 -8.58 -0.45 17.20
C ILE A 77 -9.84 -1.16 16.70
N LEU A 78 -9.68 -2.26 15.94
CA LEU A 78 -10.78 -3.02 15.35
C LEU A 78 -11.42 -4.05 16.29
N ASP A 79 -10.69 -4.48 17.32
CA ASP A 79 -11.11 -5.42 18.35
C ASP A 79 -11.66 -4.70 19.60
#